data_AF-A0A960RMS7-F1
#
_entry.id   AF-A0A960RMS7-F1
#
_cell.length_a   1.000
_cell.length_b   1.000
_cell.length_c   1.000
_cell.angle_alpha   90.00
_cell.angle_beta   90.00
_cell.angle_gamma   90.00
#
_symmetry.space_group_name_H-M   'P 1'
#
loop_
_entity.id
_entity.type
_entity.pdbx_description
1 polymer ?
#
loop_
_entity_poly.entity_id
_entity_poly.type
_entity_poly.pdbx_seq_one_letter_code
_entity_poly.pdbx_strand_id
1 'polypeptide(L)'
;MKKELILLLFICPLVFFYVFSNNMSSRGKTETVKALTFQHPFEELEGKNTGDWSYIQTERDYKDIDFYKSIYKKNQHHQFNSSPIFKIPKTIHLIWIGPRPFPRKSVENIRTWMAHHPDWTFIFWTDRKQPAPCRGMVTKYVSDFDFQFLQEKFEESKNWGEKSDLWRYEILYQYGGIYIDHDAKCLRPFHNLNTGYDFYACLEMPHEGIEDLAITAGIGVIGARANHPVLKGAIQTVLDRWDDMTMKFSTNDPVVRARRVAHRSYIAMTHAFKDNLNSPENTDIVFPACYFYPKSGLPGFYSEHLYGTTWHSNHETDDERDFSKKLRDLRHRDAKTVRVEVFCLFALIGCFFLYYLINRELRTQP
;
A
#
# COMPACT_ATOMS: atom_id res chain seq x y z
N MET A 1 37.47 -0.67 49.46
CA MET A 1 36.70 -0.38 48.24
C MET A 1 35.24 -0.12 48.59
N LYS A 2 34.94 1.11 49.03
CA LYS A 2 33.63 1.52 49.54
C LYS A 2 33.43 2.97 49.08
N LYS A 3 32.25 3.30 48.53
CA LYS A 3 31.80 4.58 47.92
C LYS A 3 31.76 4.62 46.38
N GLU A 4 32.84 4.37 45.65
CA GLU A 4 32.84 4.49 44.17
C GLU A 4 32.01 3.40 43.46
N LEU A 5 32.02 2.17 43.98
CA LEU A 5 31.24 1.05 43.42
C LEU A 5 29.73 1.20 43.68
N ILE A 6 29.36 1.87 44.78
CA ILE A 6 27.96 2.20 45.10
C ILE A 6 27.45 3.25 44.12
N LEU A 7 28.29 4.22 43.74
CA LEU A 7 27.92 5.26 42.78
C LEU A 7 27.58 4.66 41.40
N LEU A 8 28.34 3.66 40.93
CA LEU A 8 28.07 2.93 39.69
C LEU A 8 26.77 2.11 39.73
N LEU A 9 26.45 1.51 40.88
CA LEU A 9 25.21 0.74 41.09
C LEU A 9 23.94 1.61 41.14
N PHE A 10 24.04 2.91 41.46
CA PHE A 10 22.91 3.83 41.45
C PHE A 10 22.81 4.68 40.17
N ILE A 11 23.94 5.04 39.54
CA ILE A 11 23.95 5.84 38.31
C ILE A 11 23.48 5.01 37.10
N CYS A 12 23.88 3.74 36.97
CA CYS A 12 23.48 2.92 35.83
C CYS A 12 21.96 2.70 35.73
N PRO A 13 21.24 2.36 36.81
CA PRO A 13 19.79 2.26 36.77
C PRO A 13 19.11 3.60 36.49
N LEU A 14 19.63 4.72 37.02
CA LEU A 14 19.07 6.05 36.77
C LEU A 14 19.26 6.52 35.33
N VAL A 15 20.41 6.25 34.70
CA VAL A 15 20.65 6.52 33.28
C VAL A 15 19.78 5.58 32.43
N PHE A 16 19.66 4.31 32.82
CA PHE A 16 18.77 3.36 32.15
C PHE A 16 17.30 3.81 32.26
N PHE A 17 16.85 4.27 33.44
CA PHE A 17 15.51 4.80 33.66
C PHE A 17 15.29 6.13 32.96
N TYR A 18 16.29 7.01 32.84
CA TYR A 18 16.17 8.28 32.12
C TYR A 18 16.10 8.07 30.61
N VAL A 19 16.93 7.17 30.06
CA VAL A 19 16.92 6.81 28.64
C VAL A 19 15.64 6.03 28.27
N PHE A 20 15.19 5.09 29.12
CA PHE A 20 13.94 4.36 28.88
C PHE A 20 12.69 5.20 29.17
N SER A 21 12.69 6.08 30.19
CA SER A 21 11.53 6.95 30.46
C SER A 21 11.37 8.05 29.42
N ASN A 22 12.46 8.60 28.86
CA ASN A 22 12.36 9.52 27.71
C ASN A 22 11.94 8.81 26.42
N ASN A 23 12.33 7.55 26.20
CA ASN A 23 11.82 6.74 25.08
C ASN A 23 10.40 6.19 25.29
N MET A 24 9.91 6.14 26.54
CA MET A 24 8.50 5.85 26.85
C MET A 24 7.64 7.11 26.83
N SER A 25 8.18 8.28 27.17
CA SER A 25 7.49 9.58 27.12
C SER A 25 7.25 10.05 25.67
N SER A 26 8.05 9.59 24.70
CA SER A 26 7.80 9.80 23.27
C SER A 26 6.75 8.85 22.69
N ARG A 27 6.28 7.85 23.45
CA ARG A 27 5.13 6.99 23.09
C ARG A 27 3.88 7.51 23.79
N GLY A 28 3.10 8.30 23.06
CA GLY A 28 1.74 8.65 23.47
C GLY A 28 1.48 10.13 23.71
N LYS A 29 2.09 11.02 22.91
CA LYS A 29 1.29 12.14 22.42
C LYS A 29 0.70 11.70 21.10
N THR A 30 -0.55 11.23 21.14
CA THR A 30 -1.45 11.39 20.00
C THR A 30 -1.52 12.89 19.75
N GLU A 31 -0.56 13.43 18.99
CA GLU A 31 -0.78 14.67 18.30
C GLU A 31 -2.07 14.46 17.54
N THR A 32 -3.11 15.19 17.94
CA THR A 32 -4.29 15.43 17.12
C THR A 32 -3.78 15.80 15.74
N VAL A 33 -3.77 14.82 14.83
CA VAL A 33 -3.41 15.02 13.44
C VAL A 33 -4.29 16.17 12.98
N LYS A 34 -3.66 17.32 12.67
CA LYS A 34 -4.38 18.45 12.08
C LYS A 34 -5.21 17.90 10.94
N ALA A 35 -6.50 18.21 10.92
CA ALA A 35 -7.40 17.72 9.88
C ALA A 35 -6.85 18.13 8.52
N LEU A 36 -6.33 17.16 7.75
CA LEU A 36 -5.86 17.39 6.39
C LEU A 36 -7.04 17.83 5.52
N THR A 37 -6.75 18.74 4.60
CA THR A 37 -7.69 19.27 3.62
C THR A 37 -7.04 19.25 2.25
N PHE A 38 -7.83 19.35 1.18
CA PHE A 38 -7.35 19.41 -0.20
C PHE A 38 -6.33 20.55 -0.48
N GLN A 39 -6.23 21.53 0.41
CA GLN A 39 -5.32 22.69 0.26
C GLN A 39 -3.92 22.44 0.83
N HIS A 40 -3.69 21.32 1.51
CA HIS A 40 -2.37 21.01 2.05
C HIS A 40 -1.37 20.69 0.92
N PRO A 41 -0.06 20.89 1.16
CA PRO A 41 0.99 20.55 0.19
C PRO A 41 0.93 19.08 -0.22
N PHE A 42 1.25 18.80 -1.48
CA PHE A 42 1.25 17.45 -2.06
C PHE A 42 2.01 16.44 -1.17
N GLU A 43 3.18 16.81 -0.67
CA GLU A 43 4.00 15.95 0.16
C GLU A 43 3.34 15.63 1.51
N GLU A 44 2.60 16.57 2.11
CA GLU A 44 1.85 16.29 3.34
C GLU A 44 0.67 15.37 3.08
N LEU A 45 0.00 15.55 1.93
CA LEU A 45 -1.07 14.66 1.46
C LEU A 45 -0.54 13.26 1.11
N GLU A 46 0.74 13.17 0.73
CA GLU A 46 1.48 11.93 0.45
C GLU A 46 2.16 11.35 1.71
N GLY A 47 1.98 11.99 2.87
CA GLY A 47 2.42 11.44 4.15
C GLY A 47 3.78 11.89 4.65
N LYS A 48 4.27 13.07 4.26
CA LYS A 48 5.53 13.66 4.75
C LYS A 48 5.69 13.71 6.27
N ASN A 49 4.58 13.84 6.98
CA ASN A 49 4.55 13.92 8.44
C ASN A 49 4.33 12.54 9.11
N THR A 50 4.54 11.44 8.37
CA THR A 50 4.39 10.07 8.86
C THR A 50 5.72 9.32 8.81
N GLY A 51 5.78 8.16 9.47
CA GLY A 51 6.97 7.30 9.44
C GLY A 51 7.29 6.75 8.05
N ASP A 52 6.28 6.61 7.19
CA ASP A 52 6.43 6.10 5.81
C ASP A 52 7.34 7.02 4.98
N TRP A 53 7.34 8.34 5.21
CA TRP A 53 8.20 9.27 4.48
C TRP A 53 9.70 8.98 4.65
N SER A 54 10.10 8.21 5.67
CA SER A 54 11.49 7.80 5.85
C SER A 54 12.06 6.96 4.69
N TYR A 55 11.20 6.41 3.82
CA TYR A 55 11.61 5.72 2.60
C TYR A 55 12.03 6.65 1.46
N ILE A 56 11.73 7.95 1.54
CA ILE A 56 12.17 8.97 0.57
C ILE A 56 13.58 9.43 0.96
N GLN A 57 14.59 8.95 0.25
CA GLN A 57 15.99 9.17 0.65
C GLN A 57 16.88 9.66 -0.50
N THR A 58 16.62 9.18 -1.71
CA THR A 58 17.49 9.39 -2.86
C THR A 58 17.02 10.53 -3.74
N GLU A 59 17.93 11.09 -4.55
CA GLU A 59 17.55 12.09 -5.57
C GLU A 59 16.49 11.57 -6.55
N ARG A 60 16.48 10.25 -6.81
CA ARG A 60 15.48 9.61 -7.66
C ARG A 60 14.10 9.69 -7.04
N ASP A 61 13.98 9.40 -5.74
CA ASP A 61 12.70 9.47 -5.02
C ASP A 61 12.10 10.89 -5.10
N TYR A 62 12.93 11.92 -4.89
CA TYR A 62 12.48 13.30 -5.02
C TYR A 62 12.08 13.67 -6.46
N LYS A 63 12.79 13.16 -7.47
CA LYS A 63 12.41 13.34 -8.88
C LYS A 63 11.07 12.69 -9.21
N ASP A 64 10.81 11.49 -8.68
CA ASP A 64 9.53 10.81 -8.86
C ASP A 64 8.40 11.59 -8.15
N ILE A 65 8.62 12.12 -6.94
CA ILE A 65 7.68 13.02 -6.25
C ILE A 65 7.38 14.25 -7.09
N ASP A 66 8.41 14.93 -7.59
CA ASP A 66 8.25 16.16 -8.36
C ASP A 66 7.48 15.92 -9.67
N PHE A 67 7.69 14.75 -10.31
CA PHE A 67 6.91 14.32 -11.47
C PHE A 67 5.41 14.25 -11.15
N TYR A 68 5.01 13.48 -10.13
CA TYR A 68 3.59 13.35 -9.76
C TYR A 68 2.98 14.66 -9.26
N LYS A 69 3.73 15.41 -8.47
CA LYS A 69 3.33 16.73 -7.97
C LYS A 69 3.07 17.71 -9.11
N SER A 70 3.85 17.67 -10.19
CA SER A 70 3.65 18.53 -11.36
C SER A 70 2.32 18.24 -12.06
N ILE A 71 1.98 16.96 -12.23
CA ILE A 71 0.72 16.50 -12.84
C ILE A 71 -0.46 16.88 -11.93
N TYR A 72 -0.34 16.59 -10.63
CA TYR A 72 -1.36 16.93 -9.64
C TYR A 72 -1.63 18.43 -9.64
N LYS A 73 -0.60 19.29 -9.56
CA LYS A 73 -0.78 20.75 -9.57
C LYS A 73 -1.48 21.25 -10.83
N LYS A 74 -1.15 20.68 -12.00
CA LYS A 74 -1.78 21.04 -13.27
C LYS A 74 -3.27 20.70 -13.28
N ASN A 75 -3.64 19.50 -12.80
CA ASN A 75 -4.95 18.93 -13.06
C ASN A 75 -5.88 18.83 -11.83
N GLN A 76 -5.43 19.14 -10.60
CA GLN A 76 -6.21 18.95 -9.36
C GLN A 76 -7.55 19.68 -9.32
N HIS A 77 -7.70 20.79 -10.04
CA HIS A 77 -8.90 21.62 -10.00
C HIS A 77 -10.09 20.97 -10.73
N HIS A 78 -9.85 20.05 -11.67
CA HIS A 78 -10.90 19.37 -12.42
C HIS A 78 -11.80 18.48 -11.54
N GLN A 79 -11.34 18.07 -10.35
CA GLN A 79 -12.17 17.31 -9.39
C GLN A 79 -13.37 18.09 -8.84
N PHE A 80 -13.40 19.41 -9.06
CA PHE A 80 -14.50 20.28 -8.65
C PHE A 80 -15.42 20.65 -9.82
N ASN A 81 -15.09 20.22 -11.04
CA ASN A 81 -15.86 20.53 -12.23
C ASN A 81 -17.03 19.53 -12.35
N SER A 82 -18.26 20.03 -12.18
CA SER A 82 -19.46 19.26 -12.49
C SER A 82 -19.80 19.44 -13.98
N SER A 83 -20.02 18.34 -14.68
CA SER A 83 -20.49 18.32 -16.06
C SER A 83 -21.51 17.19 -16.22
N PRO A 84 -22.54 17.35 -17.06
CA PRO A 84 -23.45 16.24 -17.38
C PRO A 84 -22.78 15.17 -18.26
N ILE A 85 -21.64 15.47 -18.89
CA ILE A 85 -20.91 14.57 -19.78
C ILE A 85 -19.84 13.83 -18.97
N PHE A 86 -19.94 12.51 -18.96
CA PHE A 86 -18.98 11.62 -18.35
C PHE A 86 -17.87 11.28 -19.35
N LYS A 87 -16.63 11.57 -18.98
CA LYS A 87 -15.43 11.10 -19.69
C LYS A 87 -15.13 9.64 -19.35
N ILE A 88 -15.31 9.29 -18.09
CA ILE A 88 -15.17 7.92 -17.57
C ILE A 88 -16.57 7.34 -17.34
N PRO A 89 -16.90 6.16 -17.93
CA PRO A 89 -18.21 5.53 -17.78
C PRO A 89 -18.67 5.35 -16.33
N LYS A 90 -19.99 5.42 -16.11
CA LYS A 90 -20.65 5.16 -14.80
C LYS A 90 -20.74 3.68 -14.46
N THR A 91 -19.62 2.97 -14.60
CA THR A 91 -19.51 1.54 -14.37
C THR A 91 -18.43 1.29 -13.33
N ILE A 92 -18.75 0.55 -12.27
CA ILE A 92 -17.81 0.09 -11.25
C ILE A 92 -17.61 -1.41 -11.41
N HIS A 93 -16.36 -1.83 -11.56
CA HIS A 93 -15.93 -3.21 -11.74
C HIS A 93 -15.31 -3.73 -10.46
N LEU A 94 -15.77 -4.91 -10.03
CA LEU A 94 -15.25 -5.66 -8.90
C LEU A 94 -14.86 -7.05 -9.35
N ILE A 95 -13.66 -7.51 -9.01
CA ILE A 95 -13.18 -8.85 -9.36
C ILE A 95 -13.14 -9.73 -8.10
N TRP A 96 -13.69 -10.94 -8.19
CA TRP A 96 -13.48 -11.97 -7.17
C TRP A 96 -13.40 -13.36 -7.80
N ILE A 97 -12.18 -13.89 -7.80
CA ILE A 97 -11.80 -15.17 -8.43
C ILE A 97 -11.06 -16.06 -7.42
N GLY A 98 -11.01 -17.36 -7.69
CA GLY A 98 -10.37 -18.33 -6.82
C GLY A 98 -11.29 -18.90 -5.74
N PRO A 99 -10.85 -19.94 -5.01
CA PRO A 99 -11.75 -20.86 -4.31
C PRO A 99 -12.43 -20.27 -3.07
N ARG A 100 -12.04 -19.07 -2.61
CA ARG A 100 -12.52 -18.52 -1.34
C ARG A 100 -13.87 -17.81 -1.50
N PRO A 101 -14.81 -17.94 -0.54
CA PRO A 101 -16.04 -17.17 -0.57
C PRO A 101 -15.75 -15.67 -0.47
N PHE A 102 -16.64 -14.84 -1.03
CA PHE A 102 -16.50 -13.39 -0.93
C PHE A 102 -16.51 -12.95 0.55
N PRO A 103 -15.55 -12.12 1.03
CA PRO A 103 -15.44 -11.83 2.44
C PRO A 103 -16.60 -10.98 2.94
N ARG A 104 -17.20 -11.36 4.08
CA ARG A 104 -18.35 -10.63 4.66
C ARG A 104 -17.99 -9.17 4.98
N LYS A 105 -16.78 -8.90 5.49
CA LYS A 105 -16.31 -7.53 5.77
C LYS A 105 -16.28 -6.66 4.50
N SER A 106 -15.94 -7.25 3.36
CA SER A 106 -15.91 -6.57 2.07
C SER A 106 -17.28 -6.25 1.51
N VAL A 107 -18.34 -6.95 1.93
CA VAL A 107 -19.71 -6.61 1.51
C VAL A 107 -20.09 -5.21 1.99
N GLU A 108 -19.71 -4.84 3.21
CA GLU A 108 -19.99 -3.49 3.73
C GLU A 108 -19.25 -2.41 2.94
N ASN A 109 -18.03 -2.69 2.50
CA ASN A 109 -17.29 -1.78 1.63
C ASN A 109 -18.02 -1.56 0.31
N ILE A 110 -18.47 -2.63 -0.37
CA ILE A 110 -19.22 -2.50 -1.62
C ILE A 110 -20.52 -1.73 -1.42
N ARG A 111 -21.21 -1.91 -0.28
CA ARG A 111 -22.42 -1.13 0.02
C ARG A 111 -22.15 0.37 0.12
N THR A 112 -21.00 0.79 0.64
CA THR A 112 -20.64 2.23 0.64
C THR A 112 -20.53 2.77 -0.78
N TRP A 113 -19.91 2.02 -1.69
CA TRP A 113 -19.85 2.41 -3.10
C TRP A 113 -21.24 2.52 -3.73
N MET A 114 -22.10 1.52 -3.52
CA MET A 114 -23.47 1.53 -4.06
C MET A 114 -24.31 2.68 -3.49
N ALA A 115 -24.14 3.02 -2.20
CA ALA A 115 -24.84 4.13 -1.57
C ALA A 115 -24.41 5.49 -2.15
N HIS A 116 -23.13 5.67 -2.49
CA HIS A 116 -22.63 6.88 -3.12
C HIS A 116 -22.91 6.97 -4.63
N HIS A 117 -23.31 5.86 -5.26
CA HIS A 117 -23.48 5.75 -6.71
C HIS A 117 -24.77 4.97 -7.09
N PRO A 118 -25.95 5.44 -6.66
CA PRO A 118 -27.21 4.68 -6.81
C PRO A 118 -27.65 4.49 -8.27
N ASP A 119 -27.23 5.36 -9.18
CA ASP A 119 -27.56 5.32 -10.62
C ASP A 119 -26.46 4.70 -11.49
N TRP A 120 -25.44 4.07 -10.88
CA TRP A 120 -24.29 3.49 -11.58
C TRP A 120 -24.43 1.99 -11.74
N THR A 121 -23.78 1.44 -12.76
CA THR A 121 -23.75 -0.01 -12.99
C THR A 121 -22.61 -0.62 -12.20
N PHE A 122 -22.91 -1.66 -11.42
CA PHE A 122 -21.90 -2.46 -10.71
C PHE A 122 -21.75 -3.81 -11.38
N ILE A 123 -20.55 -4.12 -11.86
CA ILE A 123 -20.23 -5.40 -12.48
C ILE A 123 -19.35 -6.22 -11.53
N PHE A 124 -19.83 -7.40 -11.18
CA PHE A 124 -19.12 -8.40 -10.40
C PHE A 124 -18.57 -9.49 -11.32
N TRP A 125 -17.26 -9.46 -11.51
CA TRP A 125 -16.51 -10.39 -12.34
C TRP A 125 -16.03 -11.59 -11.51
N THR A 126 -16.29 -12.81 -11.98
CA THR A 126 -15.92 -14.02 -11.24
C THR A 126 -15.63 -15.23 -12.14
N ASP A 127 -14.93 -16.23 -11.62
CA ASP A 127 -14.56 -17.47 -12.32
C ASP A 127 -15.51 -18.63 -12.05
N ARG A 128 -16.58 -18.42 -11.26
CA ARG A 128 -17.48 -19.48 -10.83
C ARG A 128 -18.90 -18.98 -10.62
N LYS A 129 -19.86 -19.89 -10.71
CA LYS A 129 -21.26 -19.62 -10.44
C LYS A 129 -21.48 -19.31 -8.95
N GLN A 130 -21.47 -18.03 -8.61
CA GLN A 130 -21.79 -17.52 -7.27
C GLN A 130 -22.60 -16.21 -7.39
N PRO A 131 -23.46 -15.89 -6.40
CA PRO A 131 -24.17 -14.63 -6.40
C PRO A 131 -23.19 -13.46 -6.21
N ALA A 132 -23.52 -12.31 -6.81
CA ALA A 132 -22.83 -11.06 -6.50
C ALA A 132 -23.02 -10.70 -5.01
N PRO A 133 -22.04 -9.99 -4.40
CA PRO A 133 -22.06 -9.72 -2.96
C PRO A 133 -23.19 -8.78 -2.52
N CYS A 134 -23.70 -7.95 -3.43
CA CYS A 134 -24.81 -7.04 -3.17
C CYS A 134 -25.91 -7.16 -4.24
N ARG A 135 -27.16 -6.90 -3.83
CA ARG A 135 -28.31 -6.86 -4.75
C ARG A 135 -28.16 -5.70 -5.73
N GLY A 136 -28.49 -5.93 -6.99
CA GLY A 136 -28.44 -4.91 -8.06
C GLY A 136 -27.12 -4.91 -8.84
N MET A 137 -26.14 -5.72 -8.44
CA MET A 137 -24.93 -5.94 -9.23
C MET A 137 -25.18 -6.95 -10.37
N VAL A 138 -24.50 -6.74 -11.49
CA VAL A 138 -24.51 -7.64 -12.65
C VAL A 138 -23.34 -8.61 -12.52
N THR A 139 -23.60 -9.91 -12.46
CA THR A 139 -22.54 -10.93 -12.47
C THR A 139 -22.08 -11.21 -13.89
N LYS A 140 -20.77 -11.22 -14.12
CA LYS A 140 -20.12 -11.64 -15.37
C LYS A 140 -19.03 -12.66 -15.08
N TYR A 141 -18.79 -13.56 -16.04
CA TYR A 141 -17.84 -14.65 -15.87
C TYR A 141 -16.53 -14.42 -16.63
N VAL A 142 -15.42 -14.94 -16.09
CA VAL A 142 -14.12 -14.98 -16.80
C VAL A 142 -14.26 -15.66 -18.17
N SER A 143 -15.05 -16.73 -18.26
CA SER A 143 -15.30 -17.47 -19.49
C SER A 143 -15.97 -16.65 -20.60
N ASP A 144 -16.64 -15.56 -20.23
CA ASP A 144 -17.41 -14.73 -21.16
C ASP A 144 -16.65 -13.44 -21.52
N PHE A 145 -15.44 -13.27 -20.97
CA PHE A 145 -14.60 -12.11 -21.22
C PHE A 145 -13.72 -12.36 -22.44
N ASP A 146 -13.86 -11.50 -23.44
CA ASP A 146 -13.03 -11.52 -24.65
C ASP A 146 -11.69 -10.83 -24.36
N PHE A 147 -10.68 -11.64 -24.01
CA PHE A 147 -9.33 -11.15 -23.82
C PHE A 147 -8.71 -10.78 -25.18
N GLN A 148 -8.18 -9.56 -25.28
CA GLN A 148 -7.45 -9.02 -26.41
C GLN A 148 -5.92 -9.13 -26.24
N PHE A 149 -5.40 -9.17 -25.00
CA PHE A 149 -3.96 -9.08 -24.74
C PHE A 149 -3.44 -10.06 -23.69
N LEU A 150 -4.08 -10.16 -22.51
CA LEU A 150 -3.48 -10.82 -21.35
C LEU A 150 -4.01 -12.25 -21.10
N GLN A 151 -4.75 -12.86 -22.03
CA GLN A 151 -5.35 -14.18 -21.81
C GLN A 151 -4.33 -15.22 -21.36
N GLU A 152 -3.26 -15.38 -22.13
CA GLU A 152 -2.22 -16.37 -21.87
C GLU A 152 -1.58 -16.14 -20.49
N LYS A 153 -1.25 -14.88 -20.17
CA LYS A 153 -0.59 -14.54 -18.90
C LYS A 153 -1.53 -14.65 -17.71
N PHE A 154 -2.81 -14.35 -17.94
CA PHE A 154 -3.88 -14.61 -16.98
C PHE A 154 -3.96 -16.11 -16.69
N GLU A 155 -4.03 -16.96 -17.71
CA GLU A 155 -4.14 -18.42 -17.56
C GLU A 155 -2.89 -19.04 -16.88
N GLU A 156 -1.69 -18.62 -17.28
CA GLU A 156 -0.41 -19.06 -16.71
C GLU A 156 -0.25 -18.70 -15.22
N SER A 157 -0.79 -17.55 -14.79
CA SER A 157 -0.64 -17.13 -13.40
C SER A 157 -1.31 -18.11 -12.44
N LYS A 158 -0.60 -18.43 -11.36
CA LYS A 158 -1.11 -19.22 -10.23
C LYS A 158 -1.50 -18.37 -9.03
N ASN A 159 -1.43 -17.04 -9.14
CA ASN A 159 -1.77 -16.11 -8.06
C ASN A 159 -3.07 -15.36 -8.39
N TRP A 160 -4.06 -15.45 -7.51
CA TRP A 160 -5.37 -14.82 -7.73
C TRP A 160 -5.31 -13.28 -7.71
N GLY A 161 -4.39 -12.69 -6.94
CA GLY A 161 -4.09 -11.26 -6.95
C GLY A 161 -3.50 -10.82 -8.29
N GLU A 162 -2.47 -11.54 -8.78
CA GLU A 162 -1.87 -11.28 -10.10
C GLU A 162 -2.93 -11.39 -11.21
N LYS A 163 -3.73 -12.46 -11.23
CA LYS A 163 -4.86 -12.60 -12.16
C LYS A 163 -5.82 -11.40 -12.09
N SER A 164 -6.12 -10.89 -10.89
CA SER A 164 -6.95 -9.68 -10.71
C SER A 164 -6.26 -8.42 -11.24
N ASP A 165 -4.95 -8.28 -11.08
CA ASP A 165 -4.19 -7.15 -11.65
C ASP A 165 -4.23 -7.16 -13.18
N LEU A 166 -3.98 -8.32 -13.78
CA LEU A 166 -4.03 -8.46 -15.24
C LEU A 166 -5.41 -8.10 -15.77
N TRP A 167 -6.43 -8.67 -15.14
CA TRP A 167 -7.78 -8.55 -15.64
C TRP A 167 -8.36 -7.15 -15.43
N ARG A 168 -8.03 -6.43 -14.34
CA ARG A 168 -8.50 -5.05 -14.15
C ARG A 168 -7.95 -4.10 -15.19
N TYR A 169 -6.68 -4.26 -15.59
CA TYR A 169 -6.10 -3.42 -16.65
C TYR A 169 -6.85 -3.60 -17.96
N GLU A 170 -7.17 -4.85 -18.31
CA GLU A 170 -7.81 -5.16 -19.57
C GLU A 170 -9.32 -4.83 -19.58
N ILE A 171 -10.02 -5.06 -18.46
CA ILE A 171 -11.41 -4.60 -18.27
C ILE A 171 -11.49 -3.09 -18.46
N LEU A 172 -10.65 -2.32 -17.75
CA LEU A 172 -10.67 -0.87 -17.86
C LEU A 172 -10.22 -0.38 -19.24
N TYR A 173 -9.27 -1.07 -19.88
CA TYR A 173 -8.84 -0.71 -21.22
C TYR A 173 -9.98 -0.85 -22.22
N GLN A 174 -10.73 -1.96 -22.18
CA GLN A 174 -11.82 -2.20 -23.12
C GLN A 174 -13.09 -1.38 -22.80
N TYR A 175 -13.48 -1.33 -21.53
CA TYR A 175 -14.81 -0.82 -21.13
C TYR A 175 -14.75 0.55 -20.45
N GLY A 176 -13.57 1.00 -20.00
CA GLY A 176 -13.43 2.13 -19.10
C GLY A 176 -14.13 1.89 -17.77
N GLY A 177 -14.46 2.98 -17.06
CA GLY A 177 -15.14 2.94 -15.78
C GLY A 177 -14.17 3.02 -14.61
N ILE A 178 -14.58 2.47 -13.47
CA ILE A 178 -13.81 2.42 -12.23
C ILE A 178 -13.58 0.96 -11.85
N TYR A 179 -12.34 0.58 -11.58
CA TYR A 179 -12.05 -0.65 -10.86
C TYR A 179 -11.89 -0.35 -9.38
N ILE A 180 -12.43 -1.23 -8.53
CA ILE A 180 -12.22 -1.19 -7.08
C ILE A 180 -11.83 -2.58 -6.54
N ASP A 181 -10.87 -2.62 -5.62
CA ASP A 181 -10.63 -3.78 -4.78
C ASP A 181 -11.80 -3.99 -3.81
N HIS A 182 -12.04 -5.24 -3.42
CA HIS A 182 -13.13 -5.62 -2.52
C HIS A 182 -13.00 -5.02 -1.11
N ASP A 183 -11.80 -4.60 -0.73
CA ASP A 183 -11.45 -4.01 0.56
C ASP A 183 -11.32 -2.47 0.52
N ALA A 184 -11.71 -1.82 -0.59
CA ALA A 184 -11.79 -0.37 -0.71
C ALA A 184 -13.15 0.16 -0.25
N LYS A 185 -13.16 1.02 0.77
CA LYS A 185 -14.35 1.68 1.31
C LYS A 185 -14.53 3.07 0.68
N CYS A 186 -15.70 3.33 0.12
CA CYS A 186 -16.04 4.63 -0.45
C CYS A 186 -16.42 5.63 0.64
N LEU A 187 -15.90 6.84 0.55
CA LEU A 187 -16.20 7.95 1.46
C LEU A 187 -16.97 9.08 0.79
N ARG A 188 -16.82 9.23 -0.53
CA ARG A 188 -17.45 10.30 -1.32
C ARG A 188 -17.77 9.83 -2.75
N PRO A 189 -18.78 10.43 -3.40
CA PRO A 189 -19.08 10.14 -4.80
C PRO A 189 -17.93 10.51 -5.75
N PHE A 190 -17.73 9.70 -6.79
CA PHE A 190 -16.69 9.91 -7.82
C PHE A 190 -17.24 10.62 -9.07
N HIS A 191 -18.47 11.16 -9.00
CA HIS A 191 -19.13 11.86 -10.11
C HIS A 191 -18.21 12.91 -10.74
N ASN A 192 -17.68 13.84 -9.95
CA ASN A 192 -16.82 14.91 -10.47
C ASN A 192 -15.48 14.39 -10.99
N LEU A 193 -14.98 13.27 -10.46
CA LEU A 193 -13.76 12.65 -10.98
C LEU A 193 -14.01 12.10 -12.38
N ASN A 194 -15.14 11.42 -12.60
CA ASN A 194 -15.48 10.84 -13.90
C ASN A 194 -15.88 11.87 -14.97
N THR A 195 -16.28 13.08 -14.55
CA THR A 195 -16.56 14.19 -15.47
C THR A 195 -15.33 15.06 -15.74
N GLY A 196 -14.42 15.15 -14.76
CA GLY A 196 -13.22 15.99 -14.84
C GLY A 196 -12.04 15.33 -15.56
N TYR A 197 -11.87 14.02 -15.42
CA TYR A 197 -10.65 13.31 -15.84
C TYR A 197 -10.90 12.25 -16.90
N ASP A 198 -9.87 11.99 -17.70
CA ASP A 198 -9.79 10.87 -18.65
C ASP A 198 -9.14 9.65 -18.00
N PHE A 199 -8.27 9.87 -17.01
CA PHE A 199 -7.70 8.86 -16.14
C PHE A 199 -7.43 9.41 -14.74
N TYR A 200 -7.70 8.60 -13.71
CA TYR A 200 -7.22 8.87 -12.36
C TYR A 200 -6.77 7.60 -11.63
N ALA A 201 -5.72 7.76 -10.84
CA ALA A 201 -5.24 6.80 -9.86
C ALA A 201 -4.73 7.55 -8.62
N CYS A 202 -4.20 6.83 -7.64
CA CYS A 202 -3.60 7.42 -6.45
C CYS A 202 -2.28 6.71 -6.14
N LEU A 203 -1.33 7.43 -5.56
CA LEU A 203 -0.09 6.85 -5.07
C LEU A 203 -0.35 6.04 -3.81
N GLU A 204 0.40 4.97 -3.62
CA GLU A 204 0.63 4.43 -2.28
C GLU A 204 1.57 5.35 -1.52
N MET A 205 1.36 5.42 -0.19
CA MET A 205 2.33 6.03 0.72
C MET A 205 3.74 5.45 0.48
N PRO A 206 4.81 6.24 0.68
CA PRO A 206 6.17 5.78 0.49
C PRO A 206 6.47 4.47 1.22
N HIS A 207 7.21 3.58 0.58
CA HIS A 207 7.43 2.22 1.08
C HIS A 207 8.84 1.70 0.77
N GLU A 208 9.19 0.53 1.34
CA GLU A 208 10.40 -0.19 0.97
C GLU A 208 10.38 -0.46 -0.54
N GLY A 209 11.39 0.05 -1.25
CA GLY A 209 11.32 0.21 -2.70
C GLY A 209 11.16 -1.10 -3.49
N ILE A 210 10.43 -1.02 -4.60
CA ILE A 210 10.29 -2.10 -5.59
C ILE A 210 11.01 -1.62 -6.87
N GLU A 211 12.15 -2.21 -7.24
CA GLU A 211 13.02 -1.67 -8.32
C GLU A 211 13.44 -0.21 -8.12
N ASP A 212 13.82 0.08 -6.87
CA ASP A 212 14.19 1.41 -6.40
C ASP A 212 13.04 2.44 -6.51
N LEU A 213 11.79 2.00 -6.68
CA LEU A 213 10.61 2.86 -6.59
C LEU A 213 10.17 2.92 -5.13
N ALA A 214 10.50 4.00 -4.43
CA ALA A 214 10.00 4.27 -3.08
C ALA A 214 8.52 4.67 -3.06
N ILE A 215 7.97 5.07 -4.22
CA ILE A 215 6.57 5.42 -4.42
C ILE A 215 6.04 4.68 -5.65
N THR A 216 4.87 4.07 -5.51
CA THR A 216 4.18 3.37 -6.59
C THR A 216 2.73 3.82 -6.71
N ALA A 217 2.16 3.62 -7.88
CA ALA A 217 0.72 3.76 -8.08
C ALA A 217 -0.01 2.63 -7.33
N GLY A 218 -0.97 2.98 -6.49
CA GLY A 218 -1.92 2.00 -5.98
C GLY A 218 -2.89 1.62 -7.09
N ILE A 219 -3.07 0.31 -7.30
CA ILE A 219 -3.90 -0.26 -8.38
C ILE A 219 -5.26 -0.78 -7.89
N GLY A 220 -5.61 -0.53 -6.63
CA GLY A 220 -6.85 -0.96 -5.99
C GLY A 220 -8.06 -0.06 -6.27
N VAL A 221 -7.86 1.16 -6.77
CA VAL A 221 -8.88 2.10 -7.23
C VAL A 221 -8.31 2.84 -8.44
N ILE A 222 -8.87 2.58 -9.61
CA ILE A 222 -8.45 3.18 -10.89
C ILE A 222 -9.68 3.62 -11.64
N GLY A 223 -9.72 4.87 -12.12
CA GLY A 223 -10.74 5.34 -13.06
C GLY A 223 -10.11 5.65 -14.41
N ALA A 224 -10.73 5.21 -15.50
CA ALA A 224 -10.21 5.45 -16.84
C ALA A 224 -11.32 5.45 -17.90
N ARG A 225 -11.16 6.27 -18.93
CA ARG A 225 -11.93 6.10 -20.17
C ARG A 225 -11.44 4.84 -20.88
N ALA A 226 -12.28 4.26 -21.73
CA ALA A 226 -11.86 3.17 -22.60
C ALA A 226 -10.69 3.61 -23.49
N ASN A 227 -9.82 2.65 -23.81
CA ASN A 227 -8.62 2.81 -24.62
C ASN A 227 -7.60 3.82 -24.06
N HIS A 228 -7.54 4.01 -22.74
CA HIS A 228 -6.59 4.95 -22.15
C HIS A 228 -5.13 4.49 -22.34
N PRO A 229 -4.20 5.36 -22.81
CA PRO A 229 -2.80 5.00 -23.08
C PRO A 229 -2.07 4.39 -21.88
N VAL A 230 -2.31 4.89 -20.66
CA VAL A 230 -1.70 4.34 -19.44
C VAL A 230 -2.04 2.85 -19.25
N LEU A 231 -3.29 2.45 -19.50
CA LEU A 231 -3.69 1.05 -19.35
C LEU A 231 -3.07 0.19 -20.45
N LYS A 232 -2.96 0.72 -21.68
CA LYS A 232 -2.23 0.03 -22.75
C LYS A 232 -0.76 -0.16 -22.41
N GLY A 233 -0.12 0.88 -21.87
CA GLY A 233 1.26 0.83 -21.40
C GLY A 233 1.46 -0.14 -20.24
N ALA A 234 0.50 -0.23 -19.31
CA ALA A 234 0.55 -1.20 -18.22
C ALA A 234 0.44 -2.64 -18.75
N ILE A 235 -0.49 -2.90 -19.66
CA ILE A 235 -0.64 -4.19 -20.36
C ILE A 235 0.66 -4.55 -21.09
N GLN A 236 1.26 -3.61 -21.84
CA GLN A 236 2.52 -3.85 -22.55
C GLN A 236 3.67 -4.14 -21.57
N THR A 237 3.76 -3.37 -20.48
CA THR A 237 4.78 -3.55 -19.44
C THR A 237 4.70 -4.93 -18.79
N VAL A 238 3.48 -5.43 -18.55
CA VAL A 238 3.27 -6.81 -18.07
C VAL A 238 3.85 -7.81 -19.06
N LEU A 239 3.50 -7.69 -20.35
CA LEU A 239 3.94 -8.61 -21.40
C LEU A 239 5.45 -8.62 -21.53
N ASP A 240 6.07 -7.45 -21.63
CA ASP A 240 7.52 -7.30 -21.84
C ASP A 240 8.36 -7.88 -20.70
N ARG A 241 7.82 -7.87 -19.48
CA ARG A 241 8.55 -8.27 -18.27
C ARG A 241 8.18 -9.66 -17.77
N TRP A 242 7.17 -10.29 -18.37
CA TRP A 242 6.56 -11.51 -17.82
C TRP A 242 7.61 -12.60 -17.59
N ASP A 243 8.35 -12.94 -18.65
CA ASP A 243 9.32 -14.04 -18.70
C ASP A 243 10.57 -13.76 -17.88
N ASP A 244 11.13 -12.56 -18.02
CA ASP A 244 12.31 -12.14 -17.27
C ASP A 244 12.05 -12.19 -15.76
N MET A 245 10.89 -11.72 -15.32
CA MET A 245 10.51 -11.78 -13.91
C MET A 245 10.12 -13.21 -13.48
N THR A 246 9.64 -14.07 -14.39
CA THR A 246 9.51 -15.52 -14.12
C THR A 246 10.85 -16.11 -13.72
N MET A 247 11.88 -15.85 -14.54
CA MET A 247 13.19 -16.44 -14.40
C MET A 247 13.89 -15.90 -13.16
N LYS A 248 13.83 -14.58 -12.95
CA LYS A 248 14.43 -13.89 -11.79
C LYS A 248 13.83 -14.35 -10.46
N PHE A 249 12.51 -14.59 -10.43
CA PHE A 249 11.78 -15.00 -9.23
C PHE A 249 11.14 -16.38 -9.42
N SER A 250 11.95 -17.39 -9.72
CA SER A 250 11.47 -18.71 -10.20
C SER A 250 10.94 -19.65 -9.11
N THR A 251 11.26 -19.41 -7.84
CA THR A 251 10.87 -20.33 -6.77
C THR A 251 9.39 -20.18 -6.39
N ASN A 252 8.87 -21.20 -5.71
CA ASN A 252 7.50 -21.19 -5.17
C ASN A 252 7.41 -20.63 -3.74
N ASP A 253 8.51 -20.11 -3.20
CA ASP A 253 8.51 -19.44 -1.90
C ASP A 253 7.49 -18.28 -1.89
N PRO A 254 6.67 -18.12 -0.84
CA PRO A 254 5.64 -17.08 -0.81
C PRO A 254 6.16 -15.65 -0.99
N VAL A 255 7.34 -15.33 -0.45
CA VAL A 255 7.96 -14.00 -0.58
C VAL A 255 8.46 -13.80 -2.00
N VAL A 256 9.11 -14.81 -2.58
CA VAL A 256 9.56 -14.77 -3.97
C VAL A 256 8.38 -14.65 -4.93
N ARG A 257 7.28 -15.36 -4.68
CA ARG A 257 6.04 -15.23 -5.46
C ARG A 257 5.46 -13.83 -5.34
N ALA A 258 5.37 -13.26 -4.14
CA ALA A 258 4.87 -11.90 -3.94
C ALA A 258 5.74 -10.88 -4.70
N ARG A 259 7.08 -11.03 -4.67
CA ARG A 259 7.99 -10.21 -5.48
C ARG A 259 7.76 -10.40 -6.97
N ARG A 260 7.58 -11.63 -7.44
CA ARG A 260 7.27 -11.89 -8.85
C ARG A 260 6.02 -11.14 -9.31
N VAL A 261 4.93 -11.23 -8.55
CA VAL A 261 3.70 -10.49 -8.86
C VAL A 261 3.95 -8.98 -8.82
N ALA A 262 4.63 -8.49 -7.77
CA ALA A 262 4.93 -7.07 -7.62
C ALA A 262 5.69 -6.51 -8.85
N HIS A 263 6.67 -7.26 -9.35
CA HIS A 263 7.50 -6.85 -10.48
C HIS A 263 6.90 -7.10 -11.87
N ARG A 264 5.86 -7.93 -11.97
CA ARG A 264 5.16 -8.21 -13.24
C ARG A 264 3.94 -7.34 -13.45
N SER A 265 3.03 -7.31 -12.48
CA SER A 265 1.70 -6.73 -12.64
C SER A 265 1.47 -5.49 -11.79
N TYR A 266 1.94 -5.47 -10.54
CA TYR A 266 1.69 -4.37 -9.62
C TYR A 266 2.32 -3.05 -10.07
N ILE A 267 3.64 -3.05 -10.29
CA ILE A 267 4.36 -1.82 -10.71
C ILE A 267 4.21 -1.50 -12.20
N ALA A 268 3.49 -2.33 -12.97
CA ALA A 268 3.34 -2.15 -14.41
C ALA A 268 2.71 -0.79 -14.76
N MET A 269 1.66 -0.39 -14.02
CA MET A 269 1.04 0.92 -14.20
C MET A 269 1.97 2.08 -13.79
N THR A 270 2.78 1.88 -12.76
CA THR A 270 3.76 2.89 -12.31
C THR A 270 4.81 3.14 -13.39
N HIS A 271 5.30 2.09 -14.07
CA HIS A 271 6.22 2.25 -15.20
C HIS A 271 5.54 2.91 -16.40
N ALA A 272 4.30 2.52 -16.71
CA ALA A 272 3.53 3.08 -17.82
C ALA A 272 3.29 4.60 -17.67
N PHE A 273 3.25 5.12 -16.45
CA PHE A 273 3.00 6.53 -16.19
C PHE A 273 3.99 7.48 -16.85
N LYS A 274 5.28 7.14 -16.91
CA LYS A 274 6.32 8.04 -17.43
C LYS A 274 6.07 8.45 -18.88
N ASP A 275 5.60 7.52 -19.69
CA ASP A 275 5.43 7.73 -21.13
C ASP A 275 3.99 8.02 -21.54
N ASN A 276 3.01 7.72 -20.68
CA ASN A 276 1.59 7.71 -21.07
C ASN A 276 0.68 8.63 -20.24
N LEU A 277 1.15 9.21 -19.13
CA LEU A 277 0.32 10.16 -18.37
C LEU A 277 0.24 11.50 -19.08
N ASN A 278 -0.97 12.07 -19.07
CA ASN A 278 -1.25 13.47 -19.37
C ASN A 278 -0.74 13.88 -20.75
N SER A 279 -0.86 12.98 -21.73
CA SER A 279 -0.69 13.30 -23.15
C SER A 279 -1.53 14.55 -23.49
N PRO A 280 -1.14 15.38 -24.47
CA PRO A 280 -1.75 16.70 -24.69
C PRO A 280 -3.28 16.74 -24.77
N GLU A 281 -3.91 15.64 -25.20
CA GLU A 281 -5.38 15.52 -25.34
C GLU A 281 -6.10 14.95 -24.10
N ASN A 282 -5.36 14.44 -23.12
CA ASN A 282 -5.93 13.80 -21.93
C ASN A 282 -5.82 14.69 -20.69
N THR A 283 -6.87 14.68 -19.87
CA THR A 283 -6.84 15.23 -18.52
C THR A 283 -6.62 14.11 -17.51
N ASP A 284 -5.36 13.83 -17.18
CA ASP A 284 -4.99 12.72 -16.30
C ASP A 284 -4.54 13.20 -14.93
N ILE A 285 -4.78 12.42 -13.88
CA ILE A 285 -4.30 12.75 -12.54
C ILE A 285 -3.83 11.52 -11.77
N VAL A 286 -2.76 11.70 -11.00
CA VAL A 286 -2.38 10.76 -9.96
C VAL A 286 -2.45 11.53 -8.65
N PHE A 287 -3.39 11.13 -7.80
CA PHE A 287 -3.63 11.76 -6.50
C PHE A 287 -2.60 11.32 -5.46
N PRO A 288 -2.29 12.16 -4.46
CA PRO A 288 -1.51 11.73 -3.31
C PRO A 288 -2.31 10.76 -2.42
N ALA A 289 -1.60 9.93 -1.67
CA ALA A 289 -2.12 8.76 -0.95
C ALA A 289 -3.38 9.02 -0.11
N CYS A 290 -3.52 10.19 0.53
CA CYS A 290 -4.71 10.51 1.32
C CYS A 290 -6.03 10.53 0.54
N TYR A 291 -6.01 10.50 -0.80
CA TYR A 291 -7.24 10.45 -1.59
C TYR A 291 -7.90 9.07 -1.52
N PHE A 292 -7.16 8.00 -1.78
CA PHE A 292 -7.71 6.63 -1.86
C PHE A 292 -7.02 5.61 -0.92
N TYR A 293 -5.75 5.85 -0.55
CA TYR A 293 -4.86 4.91 0.15
C TYR A 293 -4.26 5.49 1.44
N PRO A 294 -5.05 6.15 2.32
CA PRO A 294 -4.51 6.69 3.55
C PRO A 294 -3.94 5.57 4.45
N LYS A 295 -2.73 5.78 4.98
CA LYS A 295 -2.14 4.96 6.06
C LYS A 295 -1.72 5.84 7.23
N SER A 296 -1.24 5.20 8.29
CA SER A 296 -0.55 5.87 9.40
C SER A 296 -1.36 6.99 10.06
N GLY A 297 -2.68 6.81 10.12
CA GLY A 297 -3.62 7.72 10.78
C GLY A 297 -4.03 8.93 9.93
N LEU A 298 -3.63 9.01 8.66
CA LEU A 298 -4.13 10.03 7.74
C LEU A 298 -5.61 9.78 7.39
N PRO A 299 -6.42 10.83 7.16
CA PRO A 299 -7.79 10.67 6.69
C PRO A 299 -7.84 10.34 5.19
N GLY A 300 -8.84 9.55 4.77
CA GLY A 300 -9.20 9.38 3.37
C GLY A 300 -10.11 10.50 2.86
N PHE A 301 -9.87 11.01 1.66
CA PHE A 301 -10.75 12.03 1.07
C PHE A 301 -11.89 11.44 0.23
N TYR A 302 -11.62 10.38 -0.53
CA TYR A 302 -12.58 9.78 -1.47
C TYR A 302 -12.78 8.30 -1.18
N SER A 303 -11.72 7.60 -0.78
CA SER A 303 -11.76 6.18 -0.42
C SER A 303 -10.72 5.86 0.66
N GLU A 304 -10.94 4.75 1.36
CA GLU A 304 -10.00 4.12 2.29
C GLU A 304 -9.74 2.68 1.84
N HIS A 305 -8.50 2.34 1.51
CA HIS A 305 -8.08 0.95 1.26
C HIS A 305 -7.74 0.25 2.57
N LEU A 306 -8.36 -0.89 2.83
CA LEU A 306 -8.23 -1.59 4.12
C LEU A 306 -7.17 -2.71 4.11
N TYR A 307 -6.42 -2.88 3.01
CA TYR A 307 -5.32 -3.86 2.87
C TYR A 307 -5.69 -5.29 3.33
N GLY A 308 -6.89 -5.74 2.96
CA GLY A 308 -7.35 -7.12 3.03
C GLY A 308 -6.52 -8.00 2.10
N THR A 309 -5.46 -8.59 2.65
CA THR A 309 -4.40 -9.30 1.91
C THR A 309 -4.92 -10.48 1.08
N THR A 310 -4.91 -10.35 -0.25
CA THR A 310 -5.11 -11.47 -1.22
C THR A 310 -3.83 -11.88 -1.96
N TRP A 311 -2.76 -11.08 -1.85
CA TRP A 311 -1.47 -11.28 -2.51
C TRP A 311 -0.66 -12.45 -1.94
N HIS A 312 -0.85 -12.73 -0.65
CA HIS A 312 -0.20 -13.82 0.05
C HIS A 312 -1.10 -15.05 -0.06
N SER A 313 -0.73 -15.99 -0.92
CA SER A 313 -1.49 -17.22 -1.13
C SER A 313 -1.51 -18.15 0.09
N ASN A 314 -0.82 -17.82 1.17
CA ASN A 314 -0.73 -18.63 2.38
C ASN A 314 -1.33 -17.86 3.56
N HIS A 315 -2.29 -18.54 4.21
CA HIS A 315 -2.63 -18.64 5.62
C HIS A 315 -2.06 -17.70 6.71
N GLU A 316 -1.53 -16.52 6.41
CA GLU A 316 -1.15 -15.59 7.48
C GLU A 316 -2.41 -15.05 8.16
N THR A 317 -2.61 -15.45 9.40
CA THR A 317 -3.59 -14.83 10.29
C THR A 317 -3.15 -13.38 10.56
N ASP A 318 -4.09 -12.53 10.98
CA ASP A 318 -3.78 -11.14 11.34
C ASP A 318 -2.62 -11.05 12.36
N ASP A 319 -2.46 -12.07 13.21
CA ASP A 319 -1.41 -12.22 14.22
C ASP A 319 -0.02 -12.57 13.63
N GLU A 320 0.04 -13.47 12.65
CA GLU A 320 1.29 -13.80 11.94
C GLU A 320 1.82 -12.60 11.15
N ARG A 321 0.90 -11.79 10.61
CA ARG A 321 1.23 -10.51 9.98
C ARG A 321 1.76 -9.48 10.98
N ASP A 322 1.11 -9.33 12.13
CA ASP A 322 1.58 -8.41 13.18
C ASP A 322 2.95 -8.82 13.71
N PHE A 323 3.20 -10.12 13.86
CA PHE A 323 4.50 -10.67 14.23
C PHE A 323 5.58 -10.42 13.16
N SER A 324 5.29 -10.69 11.89
CA SER A 324 6.21 -10.43 10.77
C SER A 324 6.46 -8.93 10.55
N LYS A 325 5.47 -8.07 10.84
CA LYS A 325 5.65 -6.62 10.87
C LYS A 325 6.57 -6.21 12.02
N LYS A 326 6.31 -6.69 13.24
CA LYS A 326 7.20 -6.47 14.39
C LYS A 326 8.63 -6.95 14.15
N LEU A 327 8.83 -8.08 13.48
CA LEU A 327 10.15 -8.60 13.12
C LEU A 327 10.85 -7.71 12.08
N ARG A 328 10.13 -7.21 11.07
CA ARG A 328 10.67 -6.23 10.13
C ARG A 328 11.02 -4.93 10.83
N ASP A 329 10.13 -4.41 11.68
CA ASP A 329 10.37 -3.21 12.47
C ASP A 329 11.61 -3.38 13.36
N LEU A 330 11.79 -4.55 13.98
CA LEU A 330 12.99 -4.91 14.75
C LEU A 330 14.24 -4.96 13.87
N ARG A 331 14.13 -5.49 12.64
CA ARG A 331 15.24 -5.56 11.67
C ARG A 331 15.64 -4.18 11.14
N HIS A 332 14.69 -3.26 11.03
CA HIS A 332 14.91 -1.87 10.62
C HIS A 332 15.22 -0.94 11.79
N ARG A 333 15.28 -1.45 13.03
CA ARG A 333 15.81 -0.66 14.14
C ARG A 333 17.25 -0.30 13.85
N ASP A 334 17.52 0.99 13.98
CA ASP A 334 18.79 1.62 13.73
C ASP A 334 19.95 0.82 14.35
N ALA A 335 21.00 0.52 13.59
CA ALA A 335 22.13 -0.28 14.07
C ALA A 335 22.77 0.32 15.35
N LYS A 336 22.60 1.62 15.54
CA LYS A 336 23.00 2.36 16.76
C LYS A 336 22.17 1.96 17.98
N THR A 337 20.85 1.78 17.84
CA THR A 337 19.94 1.37 18.91
C THR A 337 20.19 -0.07 19.33
N VAL A 338 20.40 -0.97 18.35
CA VAL A 338 20.78 -2.37 18.62
C VAL A 338 22.13 -2.44 19.34
N ARG A 339 23.11 -1.63 18.95
CA ARG A 339 24.41 -1.55 19.66
C ARG A 339 24.26 -1.08 21.11
N VAL A 340 23.40 -0.11 21.38
CA VAL A 340 23.14 0.38 22.74
C VAL A 340 22.50 -0.70 23.61
N GLU A 341 21.49 -1.40 23.10
CA GLU A 341 20.83 -2.48 23.84
C GLU A 341 21.78 -3.66 24.14
N VAL A 342 22.59 -4.06 23.14
CA VAL A 342 23.63 -5.09 23.31
C VAL A 342 24.68 -4.64 24.33
N PHE A 343 25.13 -3.37 24.26
CA PHE A 343 26.08 -2.83 25.23
C PHE A 343 25.50 -2.80 26.65
N CYS A 344 24.23 -2.42 26.82
CA CYS A 344 23.53 -2.47 28.09
C CYS A 344 23.41 -3.91 28.62
N LEU A 345 23.15 -4.90 27.77
CA LEU A 345 23.09 -6.30 28.16
C LEU A 345 24.46 -6.80 28.65
N PHE A 346 25.54 -6.48 27.94
CA PHE A 346 26.91 -6.81 28.37
C PHE A 346 27.27 -6.12 29.68
N ALA A 347 26.87 -4.87 29.88
CA ALA A 347 27.08 -4.15 31.14
C ALA A 347 26.35 -4.82 32.31
N LEU A 348 25.10 -5.26 32.11
CA LEU A 348 24.32 -5.98 33.12
C LEU A 348 24.95 -7.34 33.48
N ILE A 349 25.39 -8.11 32.48
CA ILE A 349 26.10 -9.38 32.70
C ILE A 349 27.41 -9.14 33.47
N GLY A 350 28.16 -8.09 33.10
CA GLY A 350 29.38 -7.69 33.80
C GLY A 350 29.13 -7.33 35.27
N CYS A 351 28.07 -6.56 35.56
CA CYS A 351 27.65 -6.26 36.92
C CYS A 351 27.27 -7.51 37.72
N PHE A 352 26.58 -8.47 37.10
CA PHE A 352 26.20 -9.72 37.75
C PHE A 352 27.42 -10.61 38.05
N PHE A 353 28.37 -10.68 37.12
CA PHE A 353 29.62 -11.41 37.33
C PHE A 353 30.47 -10.78 38.44
N LEU A 354 30.56 -9.45 38.47
CA LEU A 354 31.25 -8.73 39.54
C LEU A 354 30.58 -8.94 40.90
N TYR A 355 29.25 -8.90 40.96
CA TYR A 355 28.47 -9.23 42.16
C TYR A 355 28.74 -10.66 42.64
N TYR A 356 28.78 -11.63 41.72
CA TYR A 356 29.08 -13.01 42.02
C TYR A 356 30.50 -13.19 42.58
N LEU A 357 31.51 -12.55 41.96
CA LEU A 357 32.89 -12.60 42.44
C LEU A 357 33.04 -11.96 43.83
N ILE A 358 32.44 -10.79 44.05
CA ILE A 358 32.45 -10.11 45.35
C ILE A 358 31.79 -10.98 46.42
N ASN A 359 30.63 -11.58 46.13
CA ASN A 359 29.96 -12.47 47.08
C ASN A 359 30.73 -13.76 47.34
N ARG A 360 31.44 -14.30 46.33
CA ARG A 360 32.31 -15.45 46.52
C ARG A 360 33.48 -15.11 47.44
N GLU A 361 34.09 -13.95 47.25
CA GLU A 361 35.26 -13.51 48.02
C GLU A 361 34.90 -13.14 49.47
N LEU A 362 33.71 -12.55 49.68
CA LEU A 362 33.15 -12.30 51.01
C LEU A 362 32.78 -13.59 51.77
N ARG A 363 32.52 -14.70 51.07
CA ARG A 363 32.28 -16.02 51.69
C ARG A 363 33.56 -16.80 52.01
N THR A 364 34.70 -16.36 51.48
CA THR A 364 36.02 -17.00 51.67
C THR A 364 36.92 -16.26 52.67
N GLN A 365 36.44 -15.19 53.29
CA GLN A 365 37.12 -14.59 54.45
C GLN A 365 36.62 -15.28 55.73
N PRO A 366 37.53 -15.86 56.55
CA PRO A 366 37.18 -16.59 57.77
C PRO A 366 36.62 -15.70 58.88
#